data_AF-A0A937IZ23-F1
#
_entry.id   AF-A0A937IZ23-F1
#
_cell.length_a   1.000
_cell.length_b   1.000
_cell.length_c   1.000
_cell.angle_alpha   90.00
_cell.angle_beta   90.00
_cell.angle_gamma   90.00
#
_symmetry.space_group_name_H-M   'P 1'
#
loop_
_entity.id
_entity.type
_entity.pdbx_description
1 polymer ?
#
loop_
_entity_poly.entity_id
_entity_poly.type
_entity_poly.pdbx_seq_one_letter_code
_entity_poly.pdbx_strand_id
1 'polypeptide(L)'
;MIRNLLLACLFFYSFALVAQPIEKQLSGTVSFEINEFLLNTVEGSFSDVNGQALMNSGMLTSFEACLPANTFKTPIAARDKNVKEKQEYLDVGRFPTICFTADKIDFVGKIGDETTYDMQGGLTLRDETHPISVRVVQRTNSEWVATFTIDRTQWSVGTGPSSLAISNTVELVAYLSLN
;
A
#
# COMPACT_ATOMS: atom_id res chain seq x y z
N MET A 1 -28.93 -26.16 -67.33
CA MET A 1 -29.78 -25.92 -66.16
C MET A 1 -28.91 -26.04 -64.92
N ILE A 2 -28.77 -24.92 -64.20
CA ILE A 2 -27.94 -24.71 -63.01
C ILE A 2 -28.54 -25.44 -61.80
N ARG A 3 -27.70 -26.09 -60.97
CA ARG A 3 -27.81 -25.89 -59.51
C ARG A 3 -26.54 -26.32 -58.76
N ASN A 4 -25.79 -25.30 -58.32
CA ASN A 4 -24.69 -25.40 -57.38
C ASN A 4 -25.20 -25.85 -56.01
N LEU A 5 -24.46 -26.74 -55.33
CA LEU A 5 -24.59 -26.96 -53.90
C LEU A 5 -23.28 -26.50 -53.23
N LEU A 6 -23.25 -25.24 -52.79
CA LEU A 6 -22.19 -24.70 -51.95
C LEU A 6 -22.56 -25.00 -50.49
N LEU A 7 -21.84 -25.92 -49.85
CA LEU A 7 -21.94 -26.17 -48.42
C LEU A 7 -21.16 -25.05 -47.70
N ALA A 8 -21.87 -24.09 -47.09
CA ALA A 8 -21.26 -23.08 -46.25
C ALA A 8 -21.11 -23.63 -44.81
N CYS A 9 -19.89 -24.01 -44.43
CA CYS A 9 -19.55 -24.27 -43.03
C CYS A 9 -19.50 -22.93 -42.27
N LEU A 10 -20.55 -22.63 -41.51
CA LEU A 10 -20.54 -21.56 -40.51
C LEU A 10 -19.68 -22.01 -39.32
N PHE A 11 -18.42 -21.57 -39.27
CA PHE A 11 -17.60 -21.61 -38.06
C PHE A 11 -18.17 -20.59 -37.07
N PHE A 12 -18.95 -21.04 -36.09
CA PHE A 12 -19.26 -20.22 -34.91
C PHE A 12 -18.00 -20.13 -34.04
N TYR A 13 -17.24 -19.05 -34.19
CA TYR A 13 -16.14 -18.75 -33.28
C TYR A 13 -16.74 -18.26 -31.96
N SER A 14 -16.78 -19.14 -30.95
CA SER A 14 -17.14 -18.76 -29.59
C SER A 14 -16.02 -17.91 -29.00
N PHE A 15 -16.16 -16.59 -29.07
CA PHE A 15 -15.31 -15.69 -28.29
C PHE A 15 -15.70 -15.84 -26.81
N ALA A 16 -14.87 -16.52 -26.03
CA ALA A 16 -14.95 -16.41 -24.58
C ALA A 16 -14.61 -14.97 -24.19
N LEU A 17 -15.59 -14.22 -23.68
CA LEU A 17 -15.36 -12.92 -23.06
C LEU A 17 -14.58 -13.15 -21.76
N VAL A 18 -13.25 -13.02 -21.82
CA VAL A 18 -12.44 -12.91 -20.61
C VAL A 18 -12.68 -11.51 -20.06
N ALA A 19 -13.23 -11.41 -18.84
CA ALA A 19 -13.37 -10.14 -18.15
C ALA A 19 -11.96 -9.53 -17.96
N GLN A 20 -11.76 -8.31 -18.47
CA GLN A 20 -10.50 -7.61 -18.29
C GLN A 20 -10.39 -7.10 -16.85
N PRO A 21 -9.19 -7.12 -16.24
CA PRO A 21 -8.96 -6.47 -14.96
C PRO A 21 -9.34 -4.98 -15.03
N ILE A 22 -10.01 -4.49 -13.99
CA ILE A 22 -10.39 -3.10 -13.84
C ILE A 22 -9.30 -2.43 -13.00
N GLU A 23 -8.66 -1.42 -13.58
CA GLU A 23 -7.75 -0.56 -12.83
C GLU A 23 -8.56 0.44 -11.98
N LYS A 24 -8.14 0.57 -10.72
CA LYS A 24 -8.71 1.46 -9.72
C LYS A 24 -7.64 2.41 -9.22
N GLN A 25 -7.96 3.69 -9.17
CA GLN A 25 -7.05 4.68 -8.61
C GLN A 25 -7.19 4.68 -7.09
N LEU A 26 -6.04 4.69 -6.42
CA LEU A 26 -5.91 4.69 -4.97
C LEU A 26 -5.59 6.11 -4.49
N SER A 27 -6.27 6.56 -3.44
CA SER A 27 -5.81 7.72 -2.66
C SER A 27 -6.01 7.50 -1.16
N GLY A 28 -5.30 8.24 -0.30
CA GLY A 28 -5.50 8.09 1.14
C GLY A 28 -4.47 8.77 2.04
N THR A 29 -4.46 8.29 3.28
CA THR A 29 -3.54 8.71 4.35
C THR A 29 -3.00 7.50 5.09
N VAL A 30 -1.88 7.69 5.80
CA VAL A 30 -1.32 6.68 6.72
C VAL A 30 -1.19 7.32 8.08
N SER A 31 -1.74 6.68 9.11
CA SER A 31 -1.43 7.00 10.50
C SER A 31 -0.35 6.05 11.01
N PHE A 32 0.48 6.52 11.94
CA PHE A 32 1.46 5.68 12.62
C PHE A 32 1.49 5.95 14.11
N GLU A 33 1.88 4.93 14.86
CA GLU A 33 2.24 5.00 16.26
C GLU A 33 3.62 4.39 16.48
N ILE A 34 4.42 5.04 17.32
CA ILE A 34 5.75 4.56 17.69
C ILE A 34 6.03 4.92 19.15
N ASN A 35 6.51 3.94 19.92
CA ASN A 35 6.84 4.17 21.32
C ASN A 35 8.21 4.88 21.46
N GLU A 36 8.24 5.95 22.25
CA GLU A 36 9.44 6.66 22.72
C GLU A 36 9.59 6.45 24.22
N PHE A 37 10.72 5.90 24.67
CA PHE A 37 10.94 5.44 26.06
C PHE A 37 9.82 4.49 26.55
N LEU A 38 9.86 4.07 27.81
CA LEU A 38 8.95 3.04 28.33
C LEU A 38 7.48 3.48 28.50
N LEU A 39 7.15 4.77 28.38
CA LEU A 39 5.84 5.31 28.77
C LEU A 39 5.21 6.32 27.79
N ASN A 40 5.88 6.70 26.69
CA ASN A 40 5.32 7.66 25.74
C ASN A 40 5.09 7.00 24.38
N THR A 41 3.96 7.33 23.75
CA THR A 41 3.64 6.95 22.38
C THR A 41 3.59 8.23 21.54
N VAL A 42 4.27 8.22 20.41
CA VAL A 42 4.21 9.27 19.40
C VAL A 42 3.26 8.83 18.31
N GLU A 43 2.23 9.63 18.10
CA GLU A 43 1.28 9.48 17.01
C GLU A 43 1.58 10.51 15.92
N GLY A 44 1.35 10.10 14.67
CA GLY A 44 1.46 10.99 13.54
C GLY A 44 0.86 10.39 12.28
N SER A 45 1.09 11.07 11.16
CA SER A 45 0.56 10.65 9.87
C SER A 45 1.43 11.04 8.68
N PHE A 46 1.10 10.46 7.55
CA PHE A 46 1.47 10.87 6.20
C PHE A 46 0.17 11.12 5.41
N SER A 47 0.19 12.14 4.56
CA SER A 47 -0.88 12.43 3.60
C SER A 47 -0.47 12.09 2.17
N ASP A 48 -1.42 12.25 1.26
CA ASP A 48 -1.20 12.17 -0.19
C ASP A 48 -0.69 10.80 -0.65
N VAL A 49 -1.21 9.73 -0.04
CA VAL A 49 -1.09 8.40 -0.62
C VAL A 49 -1.80 8.44 -1.96
N ASN A 50 -1.11 7.94 -3.00
CA ASN A 50 -1.63 7.79 -4.34
C ASN A 50 -1.12 6.47 -4.92
N GLY A 51 -1.85 5.87 -5.84
CA GLY A 51 -1.41 4.64 -6.48
C GLY A 51 -2.50 3.98 -7.30
N GLN A 52 -2.34 2.68 -7.50
CA GLN A 52 -3.24 1.90 -8.36
C GLN A 52 -3.44 0.49 -7.83
N ALA A 53 -4.62 -0.04 -8.08
CA ALA A 53 -5.00 -1.41 -7.79
C ALA A 53 -5.66 -2.04 -9.02
N LEU A 54 -5.45 -3.34 -9.22
CA LEU A 54 -6.17 -4.09 -10.27
C LEU A 54 -7.18 -5.04 -9.63
N MET A 55 -8.43 -4.89 -10.05
CA MET A 55 -9.53 -5.76 -9.66
C MET A 55 -9.86 -6.73 -10.80
N ASN A 56 -9.80 -8.04 -10.55
CA ASN A 56 -10.20 -9.06 -11.51
C ASN A 56 -11.36 -9.89 -10.94
N SER A 57 -12.48 -9.95 -11.65
CA SER A 57 -13.70 -10.64 -11.19
C SER A 57 -14.13 -10.27 -9.76
N GLY A 58 -13.96 -8.99 -9.39
CA GLY A 58 -14.30 -8.47 -8.05
C GLY A 58 -13.24 -8.71 -6.97
N MET A 59 -12.12 -9.35 -7.31
CA MET A 59 -11.03 -9.65 -6.40
C MET A 59 -9.82 -8.75 -6.64
N LEU A 60 -9.13 -8.35 -5.58
CA LEU A 60 -7.89 -7.59 -5.69
C LEU A 60 -6.74 -8.50 -6.16
N THR A 61 -6.01 -8.05 -7.19
CA THR A 61 -4.96 -8.85 -7.86
C THR A 61 -3.62 -8.14 -8.04
N SER A 62 -3.61 -6.82 -7.96
CA SER A 62 -2.40 -6.00 -7.91
C SER A 62 -2.65 -4.79 -7.02
N PHE A 63 -1.61 -4.31 -6.36
CA PHE A 63 -1.67 -3.15 -5.47
C PHE A 63 -0.30 -2.46 -5.43
N GLU A 64 -0.29 -1.17 -5.73
CA GLU A 64 0.85 -0.28 -5.56
C GLU A 64 0.38 1.04 -4.95
N ALA A 65 1.09 1.51 -3.94
CA ALA A 65 0.80 2.76 -3.25
C ALA A 65 2.09 3.50 -2.93
N CYS A 66 2.14 4.78 -3.26
CA CYS A 66 3.24 5.66 -2.93
C CYS A 66 2.73 6.89 -2.18
N LEU A 67 3.58 7.49 -1.36
CA LEU A 67 3.32 8.77 -0.72
C LEU A 67 4.58 9.64 -0.70
N PRO A 68 4.45 10.97 -0.70
CA PRO A 68 5.60 11.86 -0.51
C PRO A 68 6.07 11.81 0.94
N ALA A 69 7.36 11.53 1.17
CA ALA A 69 7.93 11.45 2.53
C ALA A 69 7.84 12.79 3.28
N ASN A 70 7.78 13.91 2.54
CA ASN A 70 7.65 15.25 3.11
C ASN A 70 6.28 15.53 3.76
N THR A 71 5.28 14.64 3.60
CA THR A 71 3.96 14.79 4.24
C THR A 71 3.93 14.31 5.68
N PHE A 72 5.04 13.74 6.19
CA PHE A 72 5.18 13.35 7.60
C PHE A 72 4.67 14.44 8.55
N LYS A 73 3.86 14.08 9.53
CA LYS A 73 3.27 15.06 10.44
C LYS A 73 3.09 14.48 11.83
N THR A 74 3.48 15.24 12.83
CA THR A 74 3.12 15.06 14.24
C THR A 74 2.58 16.37 14.81
N PRO A 75 2.07 16.38 16.05
CA PRO A 75 1.71 17.64 16.73
C PRO A 75 2.91 18.56 17.02
N ILE A 76 4.16 18.08 16.90
CA ILE A 76 5.37 18.83 17.29
C ILE A 76 6.16 19.24 16.04
N ALA A 77 6.04 20.50 15.63
CA ALA A 77 6.69 21.03 14.42
C ALA A 77 8.23 20.85 14.41
N ALA A 78 8.88 20.95 15.56
CA ALA A 78 10.33 20.71 15.67
C ALA A 78 10.70 19.23 15.40
N ARG A 79 9.84 18.28 15.81
CA ARG A 79 10.00 16.86 15.48
C ARG A 79 9.80 16.65 13.98
N ASP A 80 8.74 17.21 13.41
CA ASP A 80 8.45 17.13 11.97
C ASP A 80 9.64 17.59 11.13
N LYS A 81 10.21 18.75 11.48
CA LYS A 81 11.41 19.28 10.82
C LYS A 81 12.58 18.30 10.91
N ASN A 82 12.89 17.81 12.10
CA ASN A 82 14.01 16.90 12.32
C ASN A 82 13.85 15.58 11.57
N VAL A 83 12.66 14.96 11.64
CA VAL A 83 12.39 13.67 10.98
C VAL A 83 12.45 13.79 9.47
N LYS A 84 11.98 14.91 8.90
CA LYS A 84 12.04 15.15 7.46
C LYS A 84 13.45 15.46 6.96
N GLU A 85 14.15 16.36 7.64
CA GLU A 85 15.36 16.99 7.06
C GLU A 85 16.66 16.28 7.42
N LYS A 86 16.73 15.58 8.55
CA LYS A 86 18.00 15.02 9.03
C LYS A 86 18.30 13.67 8.40
N GLN A 87 19.58 13.45 8.12
CA GLN A 87 20.10 12.26 7.44
C GLN A 87 19.83 10.95 8.21
N GLU A 88 19.77 11.00 9.54
CA GLU A 88 19.46 9.81 10.34
C GLU A 88 17.98 9.40 10.28
N TYR A 89 17.08 10.22 9.72
CA TYR A 89 15.64 9.93 9.59
C TYR A 89 15.23 9.77 8.13
N LEU A 90 14.22 10.50 7.65
CA LEU A 90 13.67 10.32 6.30
C LEU A 90 14.52 10.97 5.22
N ASP A 91 15.24 12.06 5.55
CA ASP A 91 16.11 12.79 4.60
C ASP A 91 15.38 13.07 3.27
N VAL A 92 14.21 13.71 3.38
CA VAL A 92 13.21 13.82 2.27
C VAL A 92 13.72 14.61 1.07
N GLY A 93 14.79 15.38 1.24
CA GLY A 93 15.47 16.05 0.13
C GLY A 93 16.21 15.07 -0.78
N ARG A 94 16.70 13.95 -0.22
CA ARG A 94 17.36 12.87 -0.97
C ARG A 94 16.39 11.74 -1.31
N PHE A 95 15.46 11.44 -0.42
CA PHE A 95 14.51 10.33 -0.55
C PHE A 95 13.07 10.85 -0.46
N PRO A 96 12.53 11.42 -1.55
CA PRO A 96 11.27 12.16 -1.51
C PRO A 96 10.02 11.27 -1.43
N THR A 97 10.14 9.97 -1.70
CA THR A 97 9.00 9.08 -1.91
C THR A 97 9.15 7.80 -1.11
N ILE A 98 8.03 7.29 -0.59
CA ILE A 98 7.89 5.99 0.06
C ILE A 98 6.87 5.20 -0.75
N CYS A 99 7.18 3.96 -1.14
CA CYS A 99 6.30 3.15 -1.98
C CYS A 99 6.19 1.72 -1.46
N PHE A 100 5.00 1.15 -1.52
CA PHE A 100 4.73 -0.27 -1.33
C PHE A 100 4.18 -0.88 -2.61
N THR A 101 4.72 -2.03 -2.99
CA THR A 101 4.25 -2.83 -4.14
C THR A 101 4.00 -4.25 -3.67
N ALA A 102 2.79 -4.77 -3.87
CA ALA A 102 2.44 -6.13 -3.52
C ALA A 102 3.01 -7.14 -4.53
N ASP A 103 3.76 -8.13 -4.04
CA ASP A 103 4.24 -9.26 -4.82
C ASP A 103 3.24 -10.42 -4.81
N LYS A 104 2.49 -10.56 -3.70
CA LYS A 104 1.48 -11.60 -3.50
C LYS A 104 0.29 -11.04 -2.74
N ILE A 105 -0.90 -11.43 -3.17
CA ILE A 105 -2.18 -11.05 -2.55
C ILE A 105 -2.98 -12.33 -2.33
N ASP A 106 -3.22 -12.69 -1.07
CA ASP A 106 -4.01 -13.84 -0.67
C ASP A 106 -5.38 -13.38 -0.16
N PHE A 107 -6.46 -13.94 -0.72
CA PHE A 107 -7.79 -13.77 -0.15
C PHE A 107 -7.91 -14.58 1.14
N VAL A 108 -8.28 -13.91 2.23
CA VAL A 108 -8.44 -14.53 3.55
C VAL A 108 -9.89 -14.94 3.78
N GLY A 109 -10.83 -14.05 3.47
CA GLY A 109 -12.25 -14.32 3.70
C GLY A 109 -13.14 -13.10 3.55
N LYS A 110 -14.44 -13.34 3.65
CA LYS A 110 -15.49 -12.31 3.66
C LYS A 110 -16.38 -12.51 4.88
N ILE A 111 -16.54 -11.47 5.70
CA ILE A 111 -17.41 -11.47 6.89
C ILE A 111 -18.37 -10.29 6.75
N GLY A 112 -19.66 -10.58 6.55
CA GLY A 112 -20.64 -9.55 6.18
C GLY A 112 -20.24 -8.89 4.86
N ASP A 113 -20.16 -7.57 4.86
CA ASP A 113 -19.73 -6.77 3.70
C ASP A 113 -18.21 -6.60 3.61
N GLU A 114 -17.48 -6.98 4.66
CA GLU A 114 -16.03 -6.78 4.70
C GLU A 114 -15.28 -7.92 4.03
N THR A 115 -14.32 -7.58 3.17
CA THR A 115 -13.44 -8.56 2.51
C THR A 115 -12.00 -8.36 2.96
N THR A 116 -11.35 -9.44 3.39
CA THR A 116 -9.98 -9.40 3.93
C THR A 116 -8.99 -10.06 2.99
N TYR A 117 -7.85 -9.39 2.81
CA TYR A 117 -6.68 -9.86 2.07
C TYR A 117 -5.44 -9.76 2.95
N ASP A 118 -4.51 -10.70 2.76
CA ASP A 118 -3.14 -10.58 3.27
C ASP A 118 -2.21 -10.38 2.07
N MET A 119 -1.40 -9.32 2.11
CA MET A 119 -0.43 -8.99 1.08
C MET A 119 0.99 -9.21 1.59
N GLN A 120 1.85 -9.74 0.74
CA GLN A 120 3.30 -9.69 0.91
C GLN A 120 3.87 -8.85 -0.21
N GLY A 121 4.79 -7.94 0.10
CA GLY A 121 5.35 -7.02 -0.88
C GLY A 121 6.55 -6.24 -0.37
N GLY A 122 7.21 -5.53 -1.28
CA GLY A 122 8.34 -4.65 -0.96
C GLY A 122 7.88 -3.27 -0.51
N LEU A 123 8.36 -2.81 0.63
CA LEU A 123 8.31 -1.41 1.04
C LEU A 123 9.66 -0.74 0.73
N THR A 124 9.64 0.22 -0.19
CA THR A 124 10.76 1.09 -0.52
C THR A 124 10.69 2.36 0.32
N LEU A 125 11.72 2.57 1.13
CA LEU A 125 11.93 3.75 1.96
C LEU A 125 13.41 4.08 1.93
N ARG A 126 13.78 5.34 1.67
CA ARG A 126 15.19 5.74 1.51
C ARG A 126 15.96 4.93 0.46
N ASP A 127 15.31 4.65 -0.67
CA ASP A 127 15.83 3.84 -1.78
C ASP A 127 16.25 2.41 -1.42
N GLU A 128 15.89 1.94 -0.22
CA GLU A 128 16.05 0.55 0.20
C GLU A 128 14.69 -0.13 0.21
N THR A 129 14.59 -1.33 -0.38
CA THR A 129 13.36 -2.12 -0.43
C THR A 129 13.49 -3.33 0.46
N HIS A 130 12.60 -3.46 1.45
CA HIS A 130 12.53 -4.65 2.31
C HIS A 130 11.10 -5.22 2.30
N PRO A 131 10.97 -6.56 2.42
CA PRO A 131 9.66 -7.20 2.39
C PRO A 131 8.87 -6.94 3.68
N ILE A 132 7.59 -6.61 3.55
CA ILE A 132 6.64 -6.48 4.65
C ILE A 132 5.37 -7.29 4.38
N SER A 133 4.60 -7.53 5.45
CA SER A 133 3.26 -8.11 5.37
C SER A 133 2.22 -7.07 5.72
N VAL A 134 1.17 -6.97 4.91
CA VAL A 134 0.11 -5.98 5.07
C VAL A 134 -1.24 -6.68 5.05
N ARG A 135 -2.03 -6.52 6.11
CA ARG A 135 -3.42 -6.96 6.11
C ARG A 135 -4.30 -5.85 5.59
N VAL A 136 -5.17 -6.14 4.65
CA VAL A 136 -6.08 -5.16 4.06
C VAL A 136 -7.52 -5.63 4.22
N VAL A 137 -8.36 -4.74 4.74
CA VAL A 137 -9.80 -4.95 4.88
C VAL A 137 -10.53 -3.94 4.00
N GLN A 138 -11.21 -4.45 2.98
CA GLN A 138 -12.23 -3.70 2.25
C GLN A 138 -13.46 -3.58 3.14
N ARG A 139 -13.78 -2.37 3.62
CA ARG A 139 -14.95 -2.10 4.46
C ARG A 139 -16.19 -1.83 3.64
N THR A 140 -16.02 -1.09 2.54
CA THR A 140 -17.07 -0.81 1.56
C THR A 140 -16.49 -0.95 0.16
N ASN A 141 -17.27 -0.67 -0.90
CA ASN A 141 -16.75 -0.75 -2.26
C ASN A 141 -15.54 0.17 -2.50
N SER A 142 -15.50 1.33 -1.84
CA SER A 142 -14.43 2.32 -1.99
C SER A 142 -13.53 2.45 -0.78
N GLU A 143 -13.96 2.09 0.43
CA GLU A 143 -13.16 2.27 1.65
C GLU A 143 -12.37 1.02 2.03
N TRP A 144 -11.06 1.18 2.15
CA TRP A 144 -10.12 0.12 2.46
C TRP A 144 -9.21 0.54 3.60
N VAL A 145 -8.91 -0.38 4.50
CA VAL A 145 -8.02 -0.14 5.64
C VAL A 145 -6.92 -1.17 5.62
N ALA A 146 -5.68 -0.71 5.54
CA ALA A 146 -4.50 -1.55 5.60
C ALA A 146 -3.82 -1.41 6.96
N THR A 147 -3.49 -2.52 7.62
CA THR A 147 -2.78 -2.54 8.90
C THR A 147 -1.50 -3.36 8.77
N PHE A 148 -0.40 -2.81 9.30
CA PHE A 148 0.91 -3.43 9.22
C PHE A 148 1.85 -2.85 10.26
N THR A 149 2.95 -3.56 10.50
CA THR A 149 4.05 -3.10 11.34
C THR A 149 5.35 -3.20 10.56
N ILE A 150 6.29 -2.31 10.84
CA ILE A 150 7.63 -2.34 10.26
C ILE A 150 8.69 -2.19 11.34
N ASP A 151 9.88 -2.74 11.10
CA ASP A 151 11.08 -2.37 11.85
C ASP A 151 11.79 -1.24 11.09
N ARG A 152 11.69 -0.01 11.59
CA ARG A 152 12.26 1.18 10.93
C ARG A 152 13.77 1.06 10.70
N THR A 153 14.47 0.23 11.48
CA THR A 153 15.92 0.09 11.41
C THR A 153 16.38 -0.68 10.17
N GLN A 154 15.47 -1.44 9.52
CA GLN A 154 15.74 -2.09 8.23
C GLN A 154 16.13 -1.07 7.15
N TRP A 155 15.56 0.13 7.20
CA TRP A 155 15.87 1.26 6.30
C TRP A 155 16.79 2.31 6.94
N SER A 156 17.51 1.93 8.00
CA SER A 156 18.38 2.83 8.76
C SER A 156 17.70 4.10 9.28
N VAL A 157 16.37 4.09 9.51
CA VAL A 157 15.63 5.27 10.00
C VAL A 157 15.69 5.36 11.52
N GLY A 158 16.15 6.50 12.03
CA GLY A 158 16.31 6.77 13.45
C GLY A 158 17.35 5.89 14.14
N THR A 159 18.37 5.41 13.40
CA THR A 159 19.46 4.55 13.92
C THR A 159 20.65 5.32 14.50
N GLY A 160 20.58 6.67 14.52
CA GLY A 160 21.59 7.52 15.16
C GLY A 160 21.62 7.43 16.70
N PRO A 161 22.29 8.38 17.38
CA PRO A 161 22.44 8.37 18.85
C PRO A 161 21.12 8.28 19.65
N SER A 162 20.01 8.71 19.06
CA SER A 162 18.66 8.66 19.65
C SER A 162 17.98 7.29 19.54
N SER A 163 18.61 6.30 18.89
CA SER A 163 17.99 4.99 18.62
C SER A 163 17.60 4.21 19.88
N LEU A 164 18.35 4.35 20.97
CA LEU A 164 18.06 3.69 22.25
C LEU A 164 16.79 4.21 22.95
N ALA A 165 16.28 5.36 22.53
CA ALA A 165 15.09 5.98 23.08
C ALA A 165 13.83 5.69 22.26
N ILE A 166 13.94 5.09 21.09
CA ILE A 166 12.85 4.98 20.11
C ILE A 166 12.67 3.51 19.71
N SER A 167 11.44 2.99 19.85
CA SER A 167 11.07 1.63 19.45
C SER A 167 11.40 1.34 17.99
N ASN A 168 12.01 0.18 17.71
CA ASN A 168 12.24 -0.33 16.35
C ASN A 168 10.93 -0.51 15.57
N THR A 169 9.92 -1.03 16.25
CA THR A 169 8.62 -1.27 15.67
C THR A 169 7.83 0.03 15.56
N VAL A 170 7.28 0.25 14.36
CA VAL A 170 6.26 1.26 14.07
C VAL A 170 4.99 0.52 13.68
N GLU A 171 3.86 0.91 14.29
CA GLU A 171 2.54 0.41 13.95
C GLU A 171 1.89 1.38 12.98
N LEU A 172 1.32 0.89 11.87
CA LEU A 172 0.76 1.73 10.82
C LEU A 172 -0.64 1.26 10.41
N VAL A 173 -1.48 2.26 10.12
CA VAL A 173 -2.81 2.08 9.54
C VAL A 173 -2.96 3.01 8.35
N ALA A 174 -3.10 2.45 7.14
CA ALA A 174 -3.45 3.22 5.95
C ALA A 174 -4.97 3.23 5.76
N TYR A 175 -5.53 4.42 5.56
CA TYR A 175 -6.94 4.63 5.21
C TYR A 175 -7.00 5.02 3.75
N LEU A 176 -7.61 4.17 2.94
CA LEU A 176 -7.48 4.19 1.49
C LEU A 176 -8.87 4.26 0.83
N SER A 177 -8.94 4.99 -0.27
CA SER A 177 -10.09 5.05 -1.16
C SER A 177 -9.71 4.49 -2.53
N LEU A 178 -10.46 3.50 -3.02
CA LEU A 178 -10.31 2.95 -4.37
C LEU A 178 -11.49 3.42 -5.23
N ASN A 179 -11.20 4.18 -6.29
CA ASN A 179 -12.18 4.76 -7.21
C ASN A 179 -12.18 4.06 -8.56
#